data_AF-A0AAW2TNF2-F1
#
_entry.id   AF-A0AAW2TNF2-F1
#
_cell.length_a   1.000
_cell.length_b   1.000
_cell.length_c   1.000
_cell.angle_alpha   90.00
_cell.angle_beta   90.00
_cell.angle_gamma   90.00
#
_symmetry.space_group_name_H-M   'P 1'
#
loop_
_entity.id
_entity.type
_entity.pdbx_description
1 polymer ?
#
loop_
_entity_poly.entity_id
_entity_poly.type
_entity_poly.pdbx_seq_one_letter_code
_entity_poly.pdbx_strand_id
1 'polypeptide(L)' 'MAKSIQILLAIAAWYDYEIWQMDVKTAFLNGFVEEEIFMDQPEGFTAVGEE' A
#
# COMPACT_ATOMS: atom_id res chain seq x y z
N MET A 1 -9.37 -10.16 7.37
CA MET A 1 -8.16 -9.30 7.29
C MET A 1 -7.74 -8.77 8.67
N ALA A 2 -8.59 -8.04 9.40
CA ALA A 2 -8.23 -7.42 10.69
C ALA A 2 -7.73 -8.40 11.78
N LYS A 3 -8.35 -9.59 11.89
CA LYS A 3 -7.93 -10.61 12.88
C LYS A 3 -6.48 -11.07 12.69
N SER A 4 -6.01 -11.19 11.45
CA SER A 4 -4.65 -11.66 11.14
C SER A 4 -3.60 -10.63 11.55
N ILE A 5 -3.89 -9.33 11.36
CA ILE A 5 -3.01 -8.23 11.78
C ILE A 5 -2.91 -8.19 13.31
N GLN A 6 -4.05 -8.33 14.01
CA GLN A 6 -4.07 -8.34 15.47
C GLN A 6 -3.25 -9.49 16.06
N ILE A 7 -3.31 -10.69 15.47
CA ILE A 7 -2.48 -11.83 15.90
C ILE A 7 -1.00 -11.52 15.68
N LEU A 8 -0.64 -10.94 14.53
CA LEU A 8 0.74 -10.57 14.20
C LEU A 8 1.31 -9.52 15.18
N LEU A 9 0.50 -8.51 15.52
CA LEU A 9 0.86 -7.49 16.51
C LEU A 9 0.99 -8.09 17.92
N ALA A 10 0.12 -9.01 18.31
CA ALA A 10 0.20 -9.68 19.60
C ALA A 10 1.47 -10.51 19.75
N ILE A 11 1.90 -11.20 18.68
CA ILE A 11 3.16 -11.93 18.64
C ILE A 11 4.35 -10.97 18.75
N ALA A 12 4.36 -9.90 17.96
CA ALA A 12 5.44 -8.91 18.01
C ALA A 12 5.57 -8.28 19.41
N ALA A 13 4.46 -7.94 20.07
CA ALA A 13 4.48 -7.42 21.43
C ALA A 13 4.96 -8.45 22.46
N TRP A 14 4.64 -9.74 22.29
CA TRP A 14 5.09 -10.80 23.18
C TRP A 14 6.60 -11.03 23.14
N TYR A 15 7.20 -10.92 21.95
CA TYR A 15 8.62 -11.13 21.73
C TYR A 15 9.45 -9.82 21.72
N ASP A 16 8.81 -8.68 22.02
CA ASP A 16 9.42 -7.34 22.00
C ASP A 16 10.10 -7.02 20.65
N TYR A 17 9.43 -7.38 19.55
CA TYR A 17 9.92 -7.12 18.21
C TYR A 17 9.64 -5.68 17.78
N GLU A 18 10.66 -5.05 17.20
CA GLU A 18 10.51 -3.76 16.55
C GLU A 18 9.79 -3.91 15.22
N ILE A 19 8.69 -3.19 15.04
CA ILE A 19 7.91 -3.18 13.80
C ILE A 19 8.28 -1.93 13.00
N TRP A 20 8.80 -2.15 11.81
CA TRP A 20 9.07 -1.09 10.84
C TRP A 20 7.93 -1.06 9.82
N GLN A 21 7.22 0.06 9.76
CA GLN A 21 6.22 0.28 8.71
C GLN A 21 6.94 0.75 7.44
N MET A 22 6.78 0.00 6.35
CA MET A 22 7.19 0.43 5.02
C MET A 22 5.95 0.81 4.24
N ASP A 23 5.80 2.11 3.95
CA ASP A 23 4.79 2.58 3.01
C ASP A 23 5.28 2.37 1.57
N VAL A 24 4.73 1.38 0.89
CA VAL A 24 5.08 1.08 -0.50
C VAL A 24 4.23 1.96 -1.39
N LYS A 25 4.81 3.05 -1.89
CA LYS A 25 4.13 4.05 -2.74
C LYS A 25 3.41 3.47 -3.96
N THR A 26 3.82 2.29 -4.43
CA THR A 26 3.28 1.59 -5.60
C THR A 26 2.48 0.33 -5.23
N ALA A 27 2.04 0.18 -3.98
CA ALA A 27 1.25 -0.98 -3.55
C ALA A 27 -0.01 -1.16 -4.41
N PHE A 28 -0.61 -0.07 -4.88
CA PHE A 28 -1.75 -0.08 -5.79
C PHE A 28 -1.43 -0.70 -7.18
N LEU A 29 -0.19 -0.58 -7.65
CA LEU A 29 0.23 -1.13 -8.97
C LEU A 29 0.54 -2.62 -8.94
N ASN A 30 0.68 -3.22 -7.76
CA ASN A 30 1.11 -4.61 -7.59
C ASN A 30 -0.02 -5.55 -7.15
N GLY A 31 -1.25 -5.04 -7.03
CA GLY A 31 -2.45 -5.84 -6.80
C GLY A 31 -3.19 -6.08 -8.11
N PHE A 32 -3.85 -7.24 -8.24
CA PHE A 32 -4.93 -7.36 -9.22
C PHE A 32 -6.06 -6.45 -8.74
N VAL A 33 -6.32 -5.39 -9.50
CA VAL A 33 -7.41 -4.46 -9.24
C VAL A 33 -8.57 -4.85 -10.16
N GLU A 34 -9.67 -5.30 -9.57
CA GLU A 34 -10.92 -5.56 -10.32
C GLU A 34 -11.73 -4.28 -10.56
N GLU A 35 -11.40 -3.19 -9.85
CA GLU A 35 -12.06 -1.89 -9.90
C GLU A 35 -11.30 -0.89 -10.78
N GLU A 36 -12.02 -0.03 -11.49
CA GLU A 36 -11.40 1.09 -12.22
C GLU A 36 -11.01 2.20 -11.23
N ILE A 37 -9.70 2.48 -11.15
CA ILE A 37 -9.15 3.53 -10.30
C ILE A 37 -8.87 4.76 -11.17
N PHE A 38 -9.52 5.87 -10.85
CA PHE A 38 -9.23 7.18 -11.43
C PHE A 38 -8.24 7.93 -10.54
N MET A 39 -7.19 8.50 -11.12
CA MET A 39 -6.20 9.30 -10.40
C MET A 39 -5.96 10.61 -11.12
N ASP A 40 -5.93 11.70 -10.37
CA ASP A 40 -5.51 13.00 -10.91
C ASP A 40 -4.01 13.02 -11.16
N GLN A 41 -3.63 13.56 -12.30
CA GLN A 41 -2.23 13.69 -12.69
C GLN A 41 -1.54 14.73 -11.79
N PRO A 42 -0.36 14.42 -11.21
CA PRO A 42 0.33 15.35 -10.33
C PRO A 42 0.82 16.59 -11.07
N GLU A 43 0.84 17.73 -10.38
CA GLU A 43 1.32 19.00 -10.93
C GLU A 43 2.76 18.87 -11.46
N GLY A 44 2.98 19.32 -12.70
CA GLY A 44 4.29 19.27 -13.36
C GLY A 44 4.58 17.99 -14.15
N PHE A 45 3.65 17.03 -14.20
CA PHE A 45 3.78 15.88 -15.09
C PHE A 45 3.44 16.30 -16.54
N THR A 46 4.44 16.33 -17.41
CA THR A 46 4.31 16.64 -18.83
C THR A 46 4.36 15.35 -19.64
N ALA A 47 3.32 14.53 -19.61
CA ALA A 47 3.13 13.54 -20.65
C ALA A 47 2.14 14.11 -21.67
N VAL A 48 2.61 14.31 -22.90
CA VAL A 48 1.72 14.48 -24.04
C VAL A 48 0.99 13.14 -24.19
N GLY A 49 -0.32 13.15 -24.01
CA GLY A 49 -1.13 11.93 -23.96
C GLY A 49 -0.87 11.04 -25.18
N GLU A 50 -0.34 9.86 -24.93
CA GLU A 50 -0.60 8.70 -25.78
C GLU A 50 -1.74 7.95 -25.10
N GLU A 51 -2.90 7.96 -25.76
CA GLU A 51 -4.06 7.11 -25.44
C GLU A 51 -3.73 5.63 -25.60
#